data_AF-A0A0M3K3M5-F1
#
_entry.id   AF-A0A0M3K3M5-F1
#
_cell.length_a   1.000
_cell.length_b   1.000
_cell.length_c   1.000
_cell.angle_alpha   90.00
_cell.angle_beta   90.00
_cell.angle_gamma   90.00
#
_symmetry.space_group_name_H-M   'P 1'
#
loop_
_entity.id
_entity.type
_entity.pdbx_description
1 polymer ?
#
loop_
_entity_poly.entity_id
_entity_poly.type
_entity_poly.pdbx_seq_one_letter_code
_entity_poly.pdbx_strand_id
1 'polypeptide(L)'
;MCLGSMLLIFHSVTVILAQSSPCLLRCKDNNMNKVEKIIGRANDWTADLVAPMHSILRGVPEIANSRPHQMLVDRLLNICRANTEFEECVRMCDQTIAAKIVLKGQTAWINICNAFRSNQGGFTSDILPCWSRHGAEIGKRCSLHATMVQNAVLDLIDNGIQSIDQHVADLCK
;
A
#
# COMPACT_ATOMS: atom_id res chain seq x y z
N MET A 1 11.41 -64.33 -23.98
CA MET A 1 12.17 -63.78 -22.85
C MET A 1 12.75 -62.44 -23.28
N CYS A 2 12.26 -61.35 -22.71
CA CYS A 2 12.98 -60.12 -22.39
C CYS A 2 12.05 -59.29 -21.50
N LEU A 3 12.28 -59.40 -20.19
CA LEU A 3 11.75 -58.55 -19.14
C LEU A 3 12.19 -57.11 -19.40
N GLY A 4 11.32 -56.15 -19.07
CA GLY A 4 11.72 -54.74 -19.04
C GLY A 4 10.58 -53.81 -18.67
N SER A 5 10.02 -53.98 -17.48
CA SER A 5 9.17 -52.99 -16.82
C SER A 5 9.88 -51.63 -16.82
N MET A 6 9.35 -50.63 -17.52
CA MET A 6 9.67 -49.23 -17.23
C MET A 6 8.45 -48.58 -16.61
N LEU A 7 8.64 -48.24 -15.33
CA LEU A 7 7.71 -47.59 -14.45
C LEU A 7 7.13 -46.33 -15.09
N LEU A 8 5.82 -46.21 -14.97
CA LEU A 8 5.07 -44.96 -14.93
C LEU A 8 5.67 -44.06 -13.84
N ILE A 9 6.56 -43.16 -14.21
CA ILE A 9 6.93 -42.04 -13.35
C ILE A 9 5.94 -40.92 -13.67
N PHE A 10 4.78 -40.97 -13.01
CA PHE A 10 3.98 -39.77 -12.74
C PHE A 10 4.86 -38.83 -11.92
N HIS A 11 5.54 -37.88 -12.58
CA HIS A 11 6.00 -36.68 -11.89
C HIS A 11 4.75 -35.90 -11.51
N SER A 12 4.33 -36.08 -10.27
CA SER A 12 3.48 -35.13 -9.56
C SER A 12 4.22 -33.80 -9.55
N VAL A 13 3.98 -32.98 -10.57
CA VAL A 13 4.23 -31.55 -10.49
C VAL A 13 3.26 -31.05 -9.44
N THR A 14 3.69 -31.05 -8.19
CA THR A 14 3.08 -30.25 -7.14
C THR A 14 3.27 -28.81 -7.57
N VAL A 15 2.29 -28.30 -8.32
CA VAL A 15 2.07 -26.87 -8.44
C VAL A 15 1.87 -26.39 -7.02
N ILE A 16 2.93 -25.80 -6.43
CA ILE A 16 2.80 -25.01 -5.22
C ILE A 16 2.02 -23.77 -5.66
N LEU A 17 0.70 -23.89 -5.76
CA LEU A 17 -0.19 -22.75 -5.73
C LEU A 17 0.14 -22.06 -4.41
N ALA A 18 0.71 -20.86 -4.49
CA ALA A 18 0.85 -19.97 -3.36
C ALA A 18 -0.55 -19.68 -2.83
N GLN A 19 -1.07 -20.58 -1.98
CA GLN A 19 -2.43 -20.49 -1.50
C GLN A 19 -2.49 -19.31 -0.54
N SER A 20 -3.12 -18.23 -1.00
CA SER A 20 -3.31 -17.01 -0.24
C SER A 20 -3.98 -17.32 1.10
N SER A 21 -3.33 -16.99 2.21
CA SER A 21 -3.87 -17.21 3.55
C SER A 21 -5.19 -16.46 3.73
N PRO A 22 -6.32 -17.14 4.03
CA PRO A 22 -7.61 -16.48 4.27
C PRO A 22 -7.56 -15.43 5.39
N CYS A 23 -6.69 -15.63 6.39
CA CYS A 23 -6.45 -14.67 7.46
C CYS A 23 -5.86 -13.36 6.92
N LEU A 24 -4.78 -13.45 6.13
CA LEU A 24 -4.12 -12.28 5.55
C LEU A 24 -5.02 -11.54 4.58
N LEU A 25 -5.80 -12.26 3.77
CA LEU A 25 -6.78 -11.65 2.87
C LEU A 25 -7.84 -10.86 3.65
N ARG A 26 -8.38 -11.45 4.73
CA ARG A 26 -9.35 -10.75 5.59
C ARG A 26 -8.75 -9.49 6.22
N CYS A 27 -7.51 -9.55 6.71
CA CYS A 27 -6.84 -8.36 7.25
C CYS A 27 -6.71 -7.26 6.18
N LYS A 28 -6.27 -7.63 4.97
CA LYS A 28 -6.11 -6.71 3.84
C LYS A 28 -7.44 -6.05 3.49
N ASP A 29 -8.47 -6.85 3.26
CA ASP A 29 -9.78 -6.34 2.80
C ASP A 29 -10.43 -5.44 3.86
N ASN A 30 -10.28 -5.77 5.15
CA ASN A 30 -10.75 -4.91 6.24
C ASN A 30 -10.02 -3.56 6.28
N ASN A 31 -8.69 -3.56 6.10
CA ASN A 31 -7.92 -2.32 6.05
C ASN A 31 -8.32 -1.47 4.84
N MET A 32 -8.41 -2.09 3.66
CA MET A 32 -8.82 -1.42 2.43
C MET A 32 -10.19 -0.74 2.58
N ASN A 33 -11.18 -1.46 3.12
CA ASN A 33 -12.51 -0.91 3.36
C ASN A 33 -12.51 0.26 4.36
N LYS A 34 -11.62 0.24 5.36
CA LYS A 34 -11.49 1.35 6.33
C LYS A 34 -10.84 2.57 5.69
N VAL A 35 -9.75 2.38 4.96
CA VAL A 35 -9.03 3.46 4.27
C VAL A 35 -9.92 4.10 3.19
N GLU A 36 -10.66 3.30 2.42
CA GLU A 36 -11.64 3.80 1.43
C GLU A 36 -12.71 4.69 2.08
N LYS A 37 -13.22 4.32 3.25
CA LYS A 37 -14.19 5.15 3.99
C LYS A 37 -13.60 6.49 4.46
N ILE A 38 -12.30 6.57 4.71
CA ILE A 38 -11.62 7.78 5.18
C ILE A 38 -11.26 8.72 4.02
N ILE A 39 -10.77 8.15 2.93
CA ILE A 39 -10.21 8.90 1.80
C ILE A 39 -11.28 9.17 0.72
N GLY A 40 -12.33 8.34 0.68
CA GLY A 40 -13.34 8.29 -0.38
C GLY A 40 -13.01 7.21 -1.41
N ARG A 41 -14.01 6.76 -2.16
CA ARG A 41 -13.82 5.78 -3.25
C ARG A 41 -12.83 6.30 -4.27
N ALA A 42 -11.75 5.56 -4.48
CA ALA A 42 -10.92 5.69 -5.66
C ALA A 42 -11.38 4.67 -6.71
N ASN A 43 -11.30 5.03 -7.99
CA ASN A 43 -11.39 4.04 -9.06
C ASN A 43 -10.19 3.08 -9.02
N ASP A 44 -9.08 3.50 -8.39
CA ASP A 44 -7.78 2.84 -8.40
C ASP A 44 -7.20 2.68 -6.98
N TRP A 45 -7.64 1.64 -6.26
CA TRP A 45 -7.26 1.36 -4.87
C TRP A 45 -5.78 1.01 -4.69
N THR A 46 -5.12 0.50 -5.73
CA THR A 46 -3.69 0.18 -5.69
C THR A 46 -2.82 1.43 -5.60
N ALA A 47 -3.24 2.55 -6.19
CA ALA A 47 -2.59 3.85 -6.01
C ALA A 47 -2.54 4.24 -4.52
N ASP A 48 -3.57 3.87 -3.74
CA ASP A 48 -3.67 4.24 -2.33
C ASP A 48 -2.77 3.43 -1.39
N LEU A 49 -2.35 2.26 -1.84
CA LEU A 49 -1.38 1.45 -1.12
C LEU A 49 0.06 1.86 -1.43
N VAL A 50 0.33 2.24 -2.67
CA VAL A 50 1.70 2.50 -3.15
C VAL A 50 2.12 3.96 -3.02
N ALA A 51 1.17 4.90 -2.96
CA ALA A 51 1.43 6.33 -2.83
C ALA A 51 0.66 6.96 -1.66
N PRO A 52 1.00 6.64 -0.41
CA PRO A 52 0.30 7.13 0.79
C PRO A 52 0.08 8.64 0.82
N MET A 53 1.10 9.39 0.40
CA MET A 53 1.06 10.85 0.31
C MET A 53 -0.02 11.34 -0.65
N HIS A 54 -0.13 10.72 -1.82
CA HIS A 54 -1.15 11.09 -2.79
C HIS A 54 -2.56 10.84 -2.22
N SER A 55 -2.76 9.72 -1.51
CA SER A 55 -4.03 9.38 -0.87
C SER A 55 -4.41 10.33 0.25
N ILE A 56 -3.45 10.70 1.11
CA ILE A 56 -3.68 11.66 2.20
C ILE A 56 -4.14 13.00 1.61
N LEU A 57 -3.45 13.47 0.57
CA LEU A 57 -3.65 14.79 -0.03
C LEU A 57 -4.82 14.85 -1.04
N ARG A 58 -5.39 13.70 -1.43
CA ARG A 58 -6.49 13.64 -2.38
C ARG A 58 -7.71 14.42 -1.88
N GLY A 59 -8.22 15.31 -2.73
CA GLY A 59 -9.43 16.08 -2.45
C GLY A 59 -9.24 17.18 -1.41
N VAL A 60 -7.99 17.49 -1.01
CA VAL A 60 -7.70 18.65 -0.18
C VAL A 60 -7.95 19.92 -1.01
N PRO A 61 -8.85 20.82 -0.59
CA PRO A 61 -9.10 22.07 -1.30
C PRO A 61 -7.88 23.00 -1.24
N GLU A 62 -7.61 23.75 -2.31
CA GLU A 62 -6.54 24.78 -2.41
C GLU A 62 -6.78 26.03 -1.52
N ILE A 63 -7.56 25.92 -0.46
CA ILE A 63 -8.05 27.09 0.29
C ILE A 63 -7.22 27.29 1.56
N ALA A 64 -6.60 28.45 1.72
CA ALA A 64 -5.71 28.83 2.82
C ALA A 64 -6.41 29.07 4.18
N ASN A 65 -7.54 28.43 4.45
CA ASN A 65 -8.28 28.59 5.70
C ASN A 65 -7.89 27.46 6.69
N SER A 66 -8.29 27.54 7.96
CA SER A 66 -7.98 26.52 8.98
C SER A 66 -8.70 25.17 8.79
N ARG A 67 -9.73 25.11 7.94
CA ARG A 67 -10.55 23.91 7.73
C ARG A 67 -9.81 22.74 7.06
N PRO A 68 -9.01 22.93 6.00
CA PRO A 68 -8.26 21.82 5.38
C PRO A 68 -7.16 21.27 6.29
N HIS A 69 -6.62 22.08 7.21
CA HIS A 69 -5.67 21.64 8.22
C HIS A 69 -6.29 20.61 9.18
N GLN A 70 -7.44 20.94 9.80
CA GLN A 70 -8.12 20.01 10.71
C GLN A 70 -8.56 18.72 9.99
N MET A 71 -9.06 18.85 8.76
CA MET A 71 -9.42 17.68 7.94
C MET A 71 -8.23 16.74 7.71
N LEU A 72 -7.04 17.28 7.44
CA LEU A 72 -5.82 16.49 7.26
C LEU A 72 -5.36 15.82 8.56
N VAL A 73 -5.48 16.52 9.70
CA VAL A 73 -5.21 15.95 11.03
C VAL A 73 -6.14 14.76 11.29
N ASP A 74 -7.45 14.94 11.11
CA ASP A 74 -8.44 13.89 11.35
C ASP A 74 -8.24 12.70 10.40
N ARG A 75 -7.93 12.98 9.13
CA ARG A 75 -7.62 11.96 8.13
C ARG A 75 -6.39 11.14 8.53
N LEU A 76 -5.29 11.78 8.94
CA LEU A 76 -4.09 11.08 9.41
C LEU A 76 -4.35 10.26 10.66
N LEU A 77 -5.07 10.81 11.65
CA LEU A 77 -5.45 10.07 12.86
C LEU A 77 -6.19 8.79 12.53
N ASN A 78 -7.18 8.86 11.64
CA ASN A 78 -7.99 7.71 11.25
C ASN A 78 -7.21 6.69 10.43
N ILE A 79 -6.38 7.14 9.46
CA ILE A 79 -5.55 6.22 8.66
C ILE A 79 -4.50 5.52 9.54
N CYS A 80 -3.85 6.26 10.43
CA CYS A 80 -2.84 5.68 11.32
C CYS A 80 -3.44 4.69 12.32
N ARG A 81 -4.68 4.92 12.76
CA ARG A 81 -5.44 3.92 13.51
C ARG A 81 -5.71 2.67 12.68
N ALA A 82 -6.26 2.82 11.47
CA ALA A 82 -6.56 1.69 10.58
C ALA A 82 -5.30 0.86 10.25
N ASN A 83 -4.17 1.50 9.99
CA ASN A 83 -2.90 0.82 9.71
C ASN A 83 -2.34 0.10 10.95
N THR A 84 -2.51 0.66 12.16
CA THR A 84 -2.11 -0.03 13.40
C THR A 84 -2.94 -1.30 13.59
N GLU A 85 -4.27 -1.20 13.43
CA GLU A 85 -5.18 -2.34 13.52
C GLU A 85 -4.89 -3.40 12.44
N PHE A 86 -4.49 -2.98 11.24
CA PHE A 86 -4.07 -3.87 10.17
C PHE A 86 -2.78 -4.62 10.53
N GLU A 87 -1.79 -3.91 11.05
CA GLU A 87 -0.52 -4.49 11.49
C GLU A 87 -0.72 -5.55 12.57
N GLU A 88 -1.56 -5.24 13.56
CA GLU A 88 -1.98 -6.18 14.61
C GLU A 88 -2.71 -7.39 14.05
N CYS A 89 -3.65 -7.19 13.12
CA CYS A 89 -4.36 -8.27 12.43
C CYS A 89 -3.39 -9.23 11.74
N VAL A 90 -2.45 -8.70 10.96
CA VAL A 90 -1.45 -9.51 10.25
C VAL A 90 -0.53 -10.25 11.22
N ARG A 91 -0.17 -9.62 12.36
CA ARG A 91 0.64 -10.28 13.40
C ARG A 91 -0.07 -11.45 14.08
N MET A 92 -1.39 -11.42 14.17
CA MET A 92 -2.19 -12.54 14.71
C MET A 92 -2.36 -13.70 13.72
N CYS A 93 -2.16 -13.46 12.42
CA CYS A 93 -2.09 -14.54 11.44
C CYS A 93 -0.79 -15.33 11.60
N ASP A 94 -0.73 -16.55 11.04
CA ASP A 94 0.49 -17.33 10.98
C ASP A 94 1.65 -16.49 10.41
N GLN A 95 2.79 -16.51 11.12
CA GLN A 95 4.00 -15.71 10.84
C GLN A 95 4.77 -16.22 9.61
N THR A 96 4.04 -16.33 8.51
CA THR A 96 4.50 -16.80 7.21
C THR A 96 5.33 -15.74 6.50
N ILE A 97 6.05 -16.14 5.45
CA ILE A 97 6.73 -15.21 4.54
C ILE A 97 5.73 -14.20 3.95
N ALA A 98 4.51 -14.64 3.62
CA ALA A 98 3.45 -13.76 3.13
C ALA A 98 3.09 -12.67 4.14
N ALA A 99 2.97 -12.99 5.44
CA ALA A 99 2.74 -11.98 6.48
C ALA A 99 3.86 -10.93 6.52
N LYS A 100 5.13 -11.37 6.42
CA LYS A 100 6.28 -10.46 6.38
C LYS A 100 6.27 -9.54 5.15
N ILE A 101 5.93 -10.08 3.97
CA ILE A 101 5.81 -9.29 2.73
C ILE A 101 4.70 -8.25 2.86
N VAL A 102 3.53 -8.65 3.37
CA VAL A 102 2.39 -7.75 3.57
C VAL A 102 2.75 -6.62 4.53
N LEU A 103 3.42 -6.92 5.66
CA LEU A 103 3.91 -5.90 6.60
C LEU A 103 4.96 -4.99 5.96
N LYS A 104 5.88 -5.54 5.16
CA LYS A 104 6.89 -4.75 4.46
C LYS A 104 6.25 -3.75 3.50
N GLY A 105 5.17 -4.13 2.81
CA GLY A 105 4.38 -3.25 1.95
C GLY A 105 3.78 -2.03 2.69
N GLN A 106 3.63 -2.10 4.02
CA GLN A 106 3.11 -0.98 4.83
C GLN A 106 4.18 -0.03 5.36
N THR A 107 5.46 -0.24 5.01
CA THR A 107 6.57 0.56 5.57
C THR A 107 6.36 2.07 5.40
N ALA A 108 5.87 2.51 4.24
CA ALA A 108 5.64 3.93 3.97
C ALA A 108 4.56 4.51 4.89
N TRP A 109 3.44 3.79 5.07
CA TRP A 109 2.38 4.17 6.00
C TRP A 109 2.86 4.21 7.45
N ILE A 110 3.61 3.19 7.88
CA ILE A 110 4.18 3.11 9.22
C ILE A 110 5.08 4.31 9.50
N ASN A 111 5.95 4.67 8.56
CA ASN A 111 6.86 5.81 8.71
C ASN A 111 6.11 7.14 8.85
N ILE A 112 5.10 7.39 8.01
CA ILE A 112 4.26 8.60 8.10
C ILE A 112 3.55 8.66 9.46
N CYS A 113 2.95 7.54 9.88
CA CYS A 113 2.21 7.48 11.14
C CYS A 113 3.09 7.59 12.38
N ASN A 114 4.31 7.08 12.32
CA ASN A 114 5.30 7.27 13.38
C ASN A 114 5.76 8.71 13.44
N ALA A 115 6.10 9.34 12.30
CA ALA A 115 6.46 10.75 12.26
C ALA A 115 5.33 11.66 12.82
N PHE A 116 4.09 11.37 12.44
CA PHE A 116 2.92 12.11 12.93
C PHE A 116 2.70 11.95 14.44
N ARG A 117 2.85 10.75 15.00
CA ARG A 117 2.71 10.52 16.45
C ARG A 117 3.88 11.08 17.25
N SER A 118 5.11 10.78 16.84
CA SER A 118 6.33 11.10 17.58
C SER A 118 6.66 12.58 17.59
N ASN A 119 6.21 13.34 16.59
CA ASN A 119 6.40 14.78 16.50
C ASN A 119 5.07 15.50 16.24
N GLN A 120 4.02 15.18 17.00
CA GLN A 120 2.69 15.73 16.73
C GLN A 120 2.67 17.27 16.67
N GLY A 121 3.42 17.95 17.55
CA GLY A 121 3.55 19.41 17.55
C GLY A 121 4.14 19.96 16.25
N GLY A 122 5.38 19.58 15.90
CA GLY A 122 6.04 20.07 14.68
C GLY A 122 5.38 19.57 13.39
N PHE A 123 4.84 18.35 13.40
CA PHE A 123 4.14 17.81 12.25
C PHE A 123 2.84 18.59 11.98
N THR A 124 2.10 18.96 13.03
CA THR A 124 0.89 19.79 12.89
C THR A 124 1.20 21.26 12.65
N SER A 125 2.27 21.83 13.20
CA SER A 125 2.60 23.25 13.00
C SER A 125 3.29 23.54 11.66
N ASP A 126 4.09 22.60 11.13
CA ASP A 126 5.00 22.89 10.03
C ASP A 126 4.67 22.06 8.78
N ILE A 127 4.51 20.74 8.94
CA ILE A 127 4.32 19.81 7.83
C ILE A 127 2.90 19.89 7.28
N LEU A 128 1.89 19.77 8.14
CA LEU A 128 0.49 19.79 7.70
C LEU A 128 0.06 21.10 7.05
N PRO A 129 0.48 22.29 7.51
CA PRO A 129 0.17 23.53 6.82
C PRO A 129 0.87 23.65 5.46
N CYS A 130 2.07 23.07 5.32
CA CYS A 130 2.74 22.96 4.02
C CYS A 130 1.94 22.05 3.08
N TRP A 131 1.56 20.86 3.55
CA TRP A 131 0.72 19.92 2.80
C TRP A 131 -0.67 20.47 2.51
N SER A 132 -1.25 21.27 3.39
CA SER A 132 -2.55 21.90 3.14
C SER A 132 -2.45 22.96 2.04
N ARG A 133 -1.36 23.73 1.99
CA ARG A 133 -1.16 24.79 0.99
C ARG A 133 -0.77 24.24 -0.38
N HIS A 134 0.07 23.23 -0.41
CA HIS A 134 0.65 22.70 -1.64
C HIS A 134 0.11 21.33 -2.01
N GLY A 135 -0.73 20.70 -1.18
CA GLY A 135 -1.13 19.31 -1.35
C GLY A 135 -1.94 19.03 -2.59
N ALA A 136 -2.81 19.96 -2.98
CA ALA A 136 -3.52 19.89 -4.25
C ALA A 136 -2.56 19.98 -5.45
N GLU A 137 -1.56 20.88 -5.38
CA GLU A 137 -0.52 20.99 -6.41
C GLU A 137 0.36 19.75 -6.46
N ILE A 138 0.82 19.24 -5.32
CA ILE A 138 1.61 18.01 -5.19
C ILE A 138 0.80 16.82 -5.71
N GLY A 139 -0.44 16.67 -5.27
CA GLY A 139 -1.34 15.60 -5.71
C GLY A 139 -1.56 15.63 -7.23
N LYS A 140 -1.75 16.82 -7.80
CA LYS A 140 -1.91 17.03 -9.25
C LYS A 140 -0.63 16.74 -10.04
N ARG A 141 0.51 17.31 -9.66
CA ARG A 141 1.80 17.15 -10.36
C ARG A 141 2.35 15.72 -10.23
N CYS A 142 2.17 15.11 -9.07
CA CYS A 142 2.65 13.75 -8.81
C CYS A 142 1.64 12.67 -9.20
N SER A 143 0.44 13.02 -9.71
CA SER A 143 -0.57 12.04 -10.11
C SER A 143 -0.05 11.06 -11.16
N LEU A 144 0.67 11.57 -12.17
CA LEU A 144 1.26 10.73 -13.22
C LEU A 144 2.27 9.72 -12.63
N HIS A 145 3.16 10.21 -11.76
CA HIS A 145 4.17 9.38 -11.12
C HIS A 145 3.54 8.33 -10.19
N ALA A 146 2.46 8.68 -9.49
CA ALA A 146 1.70 7.72 -8.67
C ALA A 146 1.10 6.61 -9.54
N THR A 147 0.54 6.94 -10.71
CA THR A 147 0.04 5.96 -11.68
C THR A 147 1.18 5.11 -12.26
N MET A 148 2.35 5.67 -12.54
CA MET A 148 3.52 4.91 -13.01
C MET A 148 3.97 3.88 -11.97
N VAL A 149 4.11 4.29 -10.71
CA VAL A 149 4.44 3.38 -9.59
C VAL A 149 3.37 2.29 -9.45
N GLN A 150 2.10 2.67 -9.53
CA GLN A 150 0.99 1.72 -9.46
C GLN A 150 1.06 0.67 -10.58
N ASN A 151 1.26 1.09 -11.83
CA ASN A 151 1.36 0.19 -12.97
C ASN A 151 2.56 -0.75 -12.86
N ALA A 152 3.70 -0.23 -12.40
CA ALA A 152 4.89 -1.04 -12.12
C ALA A 152 4.62 -2.12 -11.05
N VAL A 153 3.86 -1.78 -10.00
CA VAL A 153 3.49 -2.73 -8.94
C VAL A 153 2.48 -3.76 -9.44
N LEU A 154 1.50 -3.37 -10.25
CA LEU A 154 0.54 -4.30 -10.86
C LEU A 154 1.24 -5.28 -11.79
N ASP A 155 2.13 -4.79 -12.65
CA ASP A 155 2.91 -5.64 -13.55
C ASP A 155 3.84 -6.59 -12.79
N LEU A 156 4.46 -6.14 -11.70
CA LEU A 156 5.22 -7.01 -10.80
C LEU A 156 4.35 -8.12 -10.17
N ILE A 157 3.09 -7.83 -9.84
CA ILE A 157 2.16 -8.81 -9.29
C ILE A 157 1.77 -9.84 -10.36
N ASP A 158 1.51 -9.39 -11.59
CA ASP A 158 1.01 -10.23 -12.68
C ASP A 158 2.14 -11.05 -13.35
N ASN A 159 3.32 -10.45 -13.53
CA ASN A 159 4.44 -11.02 -14.29
C ASN A 159 5.65 -11.41 -13.41
N GLY A 160 5.61 -11.11 -12.12
CA GLY A 160 6.70 -11.42 -11.19
C GLY A 160 7.97 -10.59 -11.42
N ILE A 161 9.09 -11.02 -10.85
CA ILE A 161 10.36 -10.27 -10.82
C ILE A 161 10.96 -10.00 -12.22
N GLN A 162 10.49 -10.71 -13.25
CA GLN A 162 11.06 -10.63 -14.61
C GLN A 162 10.94 -9.24 -15.25
N SER A 163 10.07 -8.36 -14.76
CA SER A 163 9.87 -7.00 -15.28
C SER A 163 10.43 -5.87 -14.40
N ILE A 164 11.07 -6.17 -13.25
CA ILE A 164 11.53 -5.13 -12.31
C ILE A 164 12.50 -4.13 -12.95
N ASP A 165 13.44 -4.60 -13.78
CA ASP A 165 14.45 -3.74 -14.40
C ASP A 165 13.84 -2.71 -15.37
N GLN A 166 12.77 -3.08 -16.08
CA GLN A 166 12.05 -2.16 -16.97
C GLN A 166 11.32 -1.08 -16.18
N HIS A 167 10.67 -1.46 -15.07
CA HIS A 167 9.88 -0.52 -14.27
C HIS A 167 10.74 0.42 -13.42
N VAL A 168 11.87 -0.04 -12.88
CA VAL A 168 12.81 0.84 -12.17
C VAL A 168 13.38 1.90 -13.12
N ALA A 169 13.65 1.54 -14.37
CA ALA A 169 14.11 2.48 -15.39
C ALA A 169 13.05 3.56 -15.70
N ASP A 170 11.77 3.21 -15.70
CA ASP A 170 10.68 4.16 -15.95
C ASP A 170 10.37 5.05 -14.74
N LEU A 171 10.74 4.63 -13.52
CA LEU A 171 10.68 5.45 -12.30
C LEU A 171 11.82 6.47 -12.18
N CYS A 172 12.85 6.38 -13.04
CA CYS A 172 14.05 7.22 -13.00
C CYS A 172 14.18 8.18 -14.20
N LYS A 173 13.13 8.35 -15.00
CA LYS A 173 13.05 9.34 -16.09
C LYS A 173 12.34 10.62 -15.63
#